data_AF-A0A530BQ55-F1
#
_entry.id   AF-A0A530BQ55-F1
#
_cell.length_a   1.000
_cell.length_b   1.000
_cell.length_c   1.000
_cell.angle_alpha   90.00
_cell.angle_beta   90.00
_cell.angle_gamma   90.00
#
_symmetry.space_group_name_H-M   'P 1'
#
loop_
_entity.id
_entity.type
_entity.pdbx_description
1 polymer ?
#
loop_
_entity_poly.entity_id
_entity_poly.type
_entity_poly.pdbx_seq_one_letter_code
_entity_poly.pdbx_strand_id
1 'polypeptide(L)'
;MSAHLACTNRHEALDRLADRRLLRALAYVDGHWTASEAAESFEVTDPATGATIAFIAALDSGQTTEAIDAASRAFPAWRALLPQERSKILRKWFELIIAA
;
A
#
# COMPACT_ATOMS: atom_id res chain seq x y z
N MET A 1 27.33 -17.34 -9.82
CA MET A 1 25.87 -17.34 -9.62
C MET A 1 25.45 -15.94 -9.23
N SER A 2 25.36 -15.04 -10.23
CA SER A 2 25.04 -13.63 -10.01
C SER A 2 23.53 -13.46 -10.16
N ALA A 3 22.87 -13.04 -9.08
CA ALA A 3 21.46 -12.68 -9.10
C ALA A 3 21.28 -11.45 -10.01
N HIS A 4 20.64 -11.66 -11.16
CA HIS A 4 20.18 -10.59 -12.03
C HIS A 4 18.96 -9.92 -11.39
N LEU A 5 19.18 -9.02 -10.43
CA LEU A 5 18.14 -8.07 -10.02
C LEU A 5 18.11 -6.93 -11.05
N ALA A 6 17.61 -7.23 -12.24
CA ALA A 6 17.38 -6.23 -13.27
C ALA A 6 15.97 -5.65 -13.13
N CYS A 7 15.77 -4.72 -12.19
CA CYS A 7 14.74 -3.70 -12.36
C CYS A 7 15.39 -2.48 -13.01
N THR A 8 15.80 -2.62 -14.26
CA THR A 8 16.55 -1.57 -14.98
C THR A 8 15.63 -0.56 -15.66
N ASN A 9 14.32 -0.62 -15.44
CA ASN A 9 13.39 0.37 -15.97
C ASN A 9 12.45 0.83 -14.85
N ARG A 10 12.91 1.83 -14.08
CA ARG A 10 12.01 2.62 -13.24
C ARG A 10 11.35 3.66 -14.13
N HIS A 11 10.02 3.72 -14.09
CA HIS A 11 9.29 4.78 -14.78
C HIS A 11 9.80 6.17 -14.37
N GLU A 12 10.17 7.01 -15.33
CA GLU A 12 10.86 8.30 -15.11
C GLU A 12 10.11 9.21 -14.12
N ALA A 13 8.76 9.18 -14.16
CA ALA A 13 7.94 9.97 -13.24
C ALA A 13 8.21 9.66 -11.75
N LEU A 14 8.69 8.47 -11.41
CA LEU A 14 8.99 8.09 -10.02
C LEU A 14 10.18 8.86 -9.45
N ASP A 15 11.09 9.36 -10.30
CA ASP A 15 12.22 10.17 -9.84
C ASP A 15 11.80 11.58 -9.43
N ARG A 16 10.63 12.03 -9.90
CA ARG A 16 10.06 13.35 -9.62
C ARG A 16 9.23 13.39 -8.33
N LEU A 17 9.07 12.25 -7.64
CA LEU A 17 8.35 12.20 -6.37
C LEU A 17 9.10 12.99 -5.29
N ALA A 18 8.41 13.94 -4.65
CA ALA A 18 8.94 14.69 -3.52
C ALA A 18 9.24 13.78 -2.32
N ASP A 19 8.36 12.81 -2.04
CA ASP A 19 8.59 11.76 -1.05
C ASP A 19 8.49 10.37 -1.69
N ARG A 20 9.65 9.73 -1.90
CA ARG A 20 9.75 8.38 -2.47
C ARG A 20 9.17 7.29 -1.55
N ARG A 21 8.95 7.58 -0.26
CA ARG A 21 8.39 6.63 0.71
C ARG A 21 6.88 6.43 0.55
N LEU A 22 6.21 7.29 -0.21
CA LEU A 22 4.79 7.13 -0.55
C LEU A 22 4.57 6.05 -1.61
N LEU A 23 5.59 5.73 -2.41
CA LEU A 23 5.56 4.58 -3.30
C LEU A 23 5.66 3.30 -2.48
N ARG A 24 4.62 2.46 -2.53
CA ARG A 24 4.53 1.20 -1.79
C ARG A 24 4.15 0.06 -2.72
N ALA A 25 4.89 -1.03 -2.61
CA ALA A 25 4.71 -2.26 -3.40
C ALA A 25 4.02 -3.39 -2.60
N LEU A 26 3.95 -3.24 -1.28
CA LEU A 26 3.34 -4.19 -0.36
C LEU A 26 1.91 -3.75 -0.02
N ALA A 27 1.06 -4.69 0.35
CA ALA A 27 -0.28 -4.40 0.86
C ALA A 27 -0.22 -3.91 2.31
N TYR A 28 -1.22 -3.17 2.78
CA TYR A 28 -1.28 -2.71 4.18
C TYR A 28 -2.36 -3.45 4.95
N VAL A 29 -1.97 -4.37 5.84
CA VAL A 29 -2.87 -5.27 6.58
C VAL A 29 -2.50 -5.25 8.06
N ASP A 30 -3.50 -5.08 8.93
CA ASP A 30 -3.36 -5.04 10.41
C ASP A 30 -2.24 -4.10 10.91
N GLY A 31 -2.06 -2.96 10.26
CA GLY A 31 -1.02 -1.97 10.62
C GLY A 31 0.37 -2.24 10.07
N HIS A 32 0.53 -3.26 9.21
CA HIS A 32 1.83 -3.69 8.68
C HIS A 32 1.84 -3.72 7.15
N TRP A 33 3.04 -3.59 6.57
CA TRP A 33 3.26 -3.80 5.14
C TRP A 33 3.50 -5.30 4.88
N THR A 34 2.57 -5.92 4.16
CA THR A 34 2.47 -7.38 3.97
C THR A 34 2.74 -7.77 2.52
N ALA A 35 3.60 -8.76 2.34
CA ALA A 35 3.83 -9.43 1.05
C ALA A 35 2.87 -10.62 0.89
N SER A 36 2.72 -11.10 -0.34
CA SER A 36 2.07 -12.39 -0.59
C SER A 36 2.84 -13.52 0.08
N GLU A 37 2.16 -14.49 0.70
CA GLU A 37 2.83 -15.67 1.28
C GLU A 37 3.54 -16.50 0.21
N ALA A 38 2.97 -16.57 -0.99
CA ALA A 38 3.55 -17.21 -2.16
C ALA A 38 4.58 -16.32 -2.90
N ALA A 39 4.92 -15.15 -2.34
CA ALA A 39 5.72 -14.11 -2.99
C ALA A 39 5.18 -13.67 -4.37
N GLU A 40 3.88 -13.86 -4.60
CA GLU A 40 3.23 -13.44 -5.84
C GLU A 40 3.11 -11.92 -5.90
N SER A 41 3.33 -11.38 -7.10
CA SER A 41 3.14 -9.97 -7.41
C SER A 41 2.68 -9.83 -8.85
N PHE A 42 2.00 -8.72 -9.14
CA PHE A 42 1.57 -8.38 -10.48
C PHE A 42 2.10 -7.02 -10.88
N GLU A 43 2.27 -6.85 -12.18
CA GLU A 43 2.82 -5.64 -12.79
C GLU A 43 1.75 -4.54 -12.90
N VAL A 44 2.12 -3.31 -12.54
CA VAL A 44 1.34 -2.09 -12.81
C VAL A 44 2.07 -1.30 -13.89
N THR A 45 1.38 -1.04 -14.99
CA THR A 45 1.93 -0.36 -16.16
C THR A 45 1.30 1.02 -16.37
N ASP A 46 2.06 1.93 -16.97
CA ASP A 46 1.55 3.22 -17.44
C ASP A 46 0.71 3.01 -18.72
N PRO A 47 -0.58 3.35 -18.73
CA PRO A 47 -1.44 3.16 -19.91
C PRO A 47 -1.04 4.03 -21.11
N ALA A 48 -0.26 5.12 -20.92
CA ALA A 48 0.17 5.99 -22.01
C ALA A 48 1.37 5.43 -22.78
N THR A 49 2.30 4.78 -22.08
CA THR A 49 3.58 4.30 -22.66
C THR A 49 3.71 2.77 -22.68
N GLY A 50 2.91 2.07 -21.88
CA GLY A 50 3.07 0.65 -21.59
C GLY A 50 4.25 0.33 -20.67
N ALA A 51 4.97 1.32 -20.17
CA ALA A 51 6.13 1.10 -19.30
C ALA A 51 5.71 0.62 -17.91
N THR A 52 6.51 -0.28 -17.33
CA THR A 52 6.32 -0.75 -15.96
C THR A 52 6.52 0.37 -14.95
N ILE A 53 5.54 0.58 -14.07
CA ILE A 53 5.65 1.49 -12.93
C ILE A 53 6.20 0.74 -11.72
N ALA A 54 5.56 -0.36 -11.33
CA ALA A 54 5.93 -1.14 -10.16
C ALA A 54 5.34 -2.56 -10.21
N PHE A 55 5.86 -3.46 -9.37
CA PHE A 55 5.25 -4.75 -9.07
C PHE A 55 4.60 -4.68 -7.68
N ILE A 56 3.32 -5.02 -7.59
CA ILE A 56 2.53 -4.94 -6.35
C ILE A 56 2.22 -6.36 -5.85
N ALA A 57 2.28 -6.56 -4.54
CA ALA A 57 1.95 -7.85 -3.91
C ALA A 57 0.53 -8.32 -4.30
N ALA A 58 0.44 -9.58 -4.74
CA ALA A 58 -0.82 -10.25 -5.05
C ALA A 58 -1.22 -11.10 -3.83
N LEU A 59 -2.07 -10.55 -2.95
CA LEU A 59 -2.56 -11.31 -1.80
C LEU A 59 -3.59 -12.35 -2.24
N ASP A 60 -3.62 -13.48 -1.53
CA ASP A 60 -4.59 -14.54 -1.77
C ASP A 60 -5.85 -14.41 -0.88
N SER A 61 -6.74 -15.40 -0.99
CA SER A 61 -7.98 -15.46 -0.21
C SER A 61 -7.74 -15.70 1.28
N GLY A 62 -6.67 -16.39 1.66
CA GLY A 62 -6.28 -16.62 3.05
C GLY A 62 -5.89 -15.30 3.72
N GLN A 63 -4.97 -14.57 3.11
CA GLN A 63 -4.53 -13.25 3.57
C GLN A 63 -5.69 -12.23 3.56
N THR A 64 -6.62 -12.35 2.61
CA THR A 64 -7.85 -11.54 2.62
C THR A 64 -8.72 -11.85 3.84
N THR A 65 -8.83 -13.12 4.22
CA THR A 65 -9.55 -13.54 5.44
C THR A 65 -8.89 -12.98 6.69
N GLU A 66 -7.56 -13.02 6.77
CA GLU A 66 -6.80 -12.42 7.88
C GLU A 66 -7.03 -10.91 7.99
N ALA A 67 -7.09 -10.20 6.86
CA ALA A 67 -7.39 -8.78 6.82
C ALA A 67 -8.81 -8.47 7.33
N ILE A 68 -9.79 -9.32 6.98
CA ILE A 68 -11.16 -9.22 7.49
C ILE A 68 -11.19 -9.44 9.00
N ASP A 69 -10.49 -10.46 9.49
CA ASP A 69 -10.40 -10.75 10.92
C ASP A 69 -9.73 -9.61 11.69
N ALA A 70 -8.65 -9.04 11.14
CA ALA A 70 -8.00 -7.86 11.70
C ALA A 70 -8.94 -6.65 11.79
N ALA A 71 -9.69 -6.38 10.71
CA ALA A 71 -10.67 -5.31 10.70
C ALA A 71 -11.79 -5.55 11.74
N SER A 72 -12.26 -6.79 11.87
CA SER A 72 -13.25 -7.20 12.88
C SER A 72 -12.72 -6.99 14.30
N ARG A 73 -11.45 -7.35 14.58
CA ARG A 73 -10.79 -7.09 15.88
C ARG A 73 -10.64 -5.60 16.18
N ALA A 74 -10.32 -4.78 15.18
CA ALA A 74 -10.15 -3.34 15.36
C ALA A 74 -11.48 -2.58 15.54
N PHE A 75 -12.57 -3.13 15.02
CA PHE A 75 -13.85 -2.43 14.93
C PHE A 75 -14.47 -2.00 16.27
N PRO A 76 -14.48 -2.81 17.36
CA PRO A 76 -15.02 -2.39 18.65
C PRO A 76 -14.34 -1.14 19.20
N ALA A 77 -13.00 -1.07 19.14
CA ALA A 77 -12.23 0.08 19.61
C ALA A 77 -12.52 1.32 18.74
N TRP A 78 -12.55 1.16 17.42
CA TRP A 78 -12.87 2.26 16.51
C TRP A 78 -14.30 2.80 16.67
N ARG A 79 -15.27 1.90 16.80
CA ARG A 79 -16.68 2.24 17.00
C ARG A 79 -16.92 2.99 18.32
N ALA A 80 -16.17 2.65 19.36
CA ALA A 80 -16.30 3.27 20.67
C ALA A 80 -15.85 4.74 20.72
N LEU A 81 -15.06 5.19 19.74
CA LEU A 81 -14.61 6.58 19.64
C LEU A 81 -15.79 7.55 19.45
N LEU A 82 -15.66 8.75 20.02
CA LEU A 82 -16.61 9.84 19.79
C LEU A 82 -16.51 10.37 18.35
N PRO A 83 -17.60 10.92 17.78
CA PRO A 83 -17.56 11.53 16.45
C PRO A 83 -16.44 12.56 16.28
N GLN A 84 -16.16 13.36 17.31
CA GLN A 84 -15.11 14.39 17.30
C GLN A 84 -13.71 13.78 17.22
N GLU A 85 -13.48 12.64 17.88
CA GLU A 85 -12.19 11.94 17.86
C GLU A 85 -11.92 11.35 16.48
N ARG A 86 -12.93 10.69 15.87
CA ARG A 86 -12.82 10.20 14.50
C ARG A 86 -12.58 11.34 13.50
N SER A 87 -13.27 12.47 13.69
CA SER A 87 -13.10 13.67 12.85
C SER A 87 -11.67 14.21 12.91
N LYS A 88 -11.05 14.26 14.10
CA LYS A 88 -9.64 14.68 14.26
C LYS A 88 -8.68 13.79 13.47
N ILE A 89 -8.88 12.47 13.51
CA ILE A 89 -8.05 11.50 12.78
C ILE A 89 -8.20 11.70 11.27
N LEU A 90 -9.44 11.81 10.78
CA LEU A 90 -9.72 12.04 9.36
C LEU A 90 -9.19 13.39 8.88
N ARG A 91 -9.28 14.44 9.71
CA ARG A 91 -8.75 15.76 9.39
C ARG A 91 -7.23 15.76 9.27
N LYS A 92 -6.54 15.06 10.17
CA LYS A 92 -5.09 14.88 10.07
C LYS A 92 -4.71 14.12 8.80
N TRP A 93 -5.47 13.10 8.41
CA TRP A 93 -5.23 12.39 7.16
C TRP A 93 -5.41 13.29 5.94
N PHE A 94 -6.47 14.12 5.93
CA PHE A 94 -6.66 15.15 4.91
C PHE A 94 -5.48 16.12 4.82
N GLU A 95 -5.00 16.64 5.96
CA GLU A 95 -3.86 17.56 6.01
C GLU A 95 -2.58 16.92 5.43
N LEU A 96 -2.35 15.64 5.70
CA LEU A 96 -1.22 14.89 5.12
C LEU A 96 -1.33 14.70 3.61
N ILE A 97 -2.54 14.53 3.07
CA ILE A 97 -2.76 14.42 1.62
C ILE A 97 -2.50 15.76 0.94
N ILE A 98 -2.95 16.87 1.53
CA ILE A 98 -2.76 18.21 0.95
C ILE A 98 -1.31 18.70 1.05
N ALA A 99 -0.57 18.25 2.06
CA ALA A 99 0.84 18.60 2.24
C ALA A 99 1.82 17.79 1.37
N ALA A 100 1.35 16.72 0.70
CA ALA A 100 2.15 15.79 -0.08
C ALA A 100 2.39 16.25 -1.54
#